data_AF-A0A143WYE5-F1
#
_entry.id   AF-A0A143WYE5-F1
#
_cell.length_a   1.000
_cell.length_b   1.000
_cell.length_c   1.000
_cell.angle_alpha   90.00
_cell.angle_beta   90.00
_cell.angle_gamma   90.00
#
_symmetry.space_group_name_H-M   'P 1'
#
loop_
_entity.id
_entity.type
_entity.pdbx_description
1 polymer ?
#
loop_
_entity_poly.entity_id
_entity_poly.type
_entity_poly.pdbx_seq_one_letter_code
_entity_poly.pdbx_strand_id
1 'polypeptide(L)'
;MPQDEQFIDQKKKFRIGSFVLMKYKKLKKIGLVLAVVLLMIAGVSYWDYTQFQLNATEVTFECGKTLPDFTDYLDMDPDRKETVIMDVDSALKSTHPRAGEYAVNYQYHGFQKTLLVTLVDSTAPEVTIVEEPVILENESLDVEKYITVADYSDYEVDFDDSQIIYNTAGTYSGLVTVKDRYGNQCDVELPIVIQPLELNLASTTLTLDQSGTGKLEVSTNSHEAVHFHSSNEQVVTVDSSGNVVAVGTGSATISAEVGGKEVACDVTVNASQPAQTQPSVDHSTLDVSYTVYKTKTGDCYHRANCRYLRKSKIAISLSQAQSEGLRPCSVCNP
;
A
#
# COMPACT_ATOMS: atom_id res chain seq x y z
N MET A 1 132.03 -9.53 4.61
CA MET A 1 131.59 -9.82 5.99
C MET A 1 130.11 -9.50 6.08
N PRO A 2 129.25 -10.50 6.35
CA PRO A 2 127.79 -10.40 6.26
C PRO A 2 127.12 -10.30 7.65
N GLN A 3 125.78 -10.21 7.64
CA GLN A 3 124.81 -10.23 8.76
C GLN A 3 124.31 -8.85 9.17
N ASP A 4 123.10 -8.48 8.70
CA ASP A 4 122.13 -7.69 9.50
C ASP A 4 120.74 -7.47 8.86
N GLU A 5 120.37 -8.16 7.77
CA GLU A 5 119.05 -7.94 7.13
C GLU A 5 118.00 -9.06 7.29
N GLN A 6 118.31 -10.18 7.94
CA GLN A 6 117.35 -11.31 8.05
C GLN A 6 116.55 -11.38 9.36
N PHE A 7 116.73 -10.45 10.31
CA PHE A 7 116.11 -10.55 11.64
C PHE A 7 114.79 -9.79 11.83
N ILE A 8 114.34 -8.98 10.86
CA ILE A 8 113.13 -8.14 11.00
C ILE A 8 111.86 -8.79 10.39
N ASP A 9 111.96 -9.71 9.42
CA ASP A 9 110.77 -10.30 8.76
C ASP A 9 110.11 -11.45 9.55
N GLN A 10 110.86 -12.21 10.34
CA GLN A 10 110.34 -13.39 11.06
C GLN A 10 109.43 -13.03 12.26
N LYS A 11 109.69 -11.91 12.96
CA LYS A 11 108.83 -11.46 14.08
C LYS A 11 107.50 -10.84 13.63
N LYS A 12 107.41 -10.32 12.39
CA LYS A 12 106.17 -9.75 11.82
C LYS A 12 105.22 -10.86 11.34
N LYS A 13 105.70 -11.87 10.60
CA LYS A 13 104.89 -13.02 10.14
C LYS A 13 104.30 -13.87 11.28
N PHE A 14 105.03 -14.05 12.38
CA PHE A 14 104.54 -14.85 13.52
C PHE A 14 103.42 -14.14 14.31
N ARG A 15 103.46 -12.81 14.42
CA ARG A 15 102.38 -12.01 15.04
C ARG A 15 101.12 -11.95 14.18
N ILE A 16 101.25 -11.92 12.85
CA ILE A 16 100.11 -11.84 11.92
C ILE A 16 99.38 -13.19 11.83
N GLY A 17 100.10 -14.32 11.74
CA GLY A 17 99.50 -15.67 11.72
C GLY A 17 98.76 -16.03 13.00
N SER A 18 99.32 -15.67 14.17
CA SER A 18 98.66 -15.87 15.47
C SER A 18 97.40 -15.01 15.63
N PHE A 19 97.42 -13.77 15.10
CA PHE A 19 96.26 -12.88 15.12
C PHE A 19 95.13 -13.34 14.18
N VAL A 20 95.45 -13.85 12.99
CA VAL A 20 94.49 -14.42 12.02
C VAL A 20 93.89 -15.74 12.55
N LEU A 21 94.71 -16.62 13.13
CA LEU A 21 94.26 -17.89 13.72
C LEU A 21 93.41 -17.66 14.99
N MET A 22 93.76 -16.66 15.81
CA MET A 22 92.93 -16.23 16.94
C MET A 22 91.58 -15.64 16.49
N LYS A 23 91.57 -14.82 15.43
CA LYS A 23 90.32 -14.28 14.85
C LYS A 23 89.43 -15.39 14.29
N TYR A 24 89.99 -16.37 13.59
CA TYR A 24 89.24 -17.53 13.06
C TYR A 24 88.67 -18.43 14.17
N LYS A 25 89.44 -18.71 15.23
CA LYS A 25 88.95 -19.46 16.41
C LYS A 25 87.85 -18.69 17.16
N LYS A 26 87.95 -17.35 17.25
CA LYS A 26 86.86 -16.50 17.80
C LYS A 26 85.62 -16.53 16.90
N LEU A 27 85.77 -16.41 15.58
CA LEU A 27 84.66 -16.49 14.60
C LEU A 27 83.97 -17.86 14.61
N LYS A 28 84.70 -18.98 14.69
CA LYS A 28 84.12 -20.32 14.85
C LYS A 28 83.35 -20.50 16.16
N LYS A 29 83.85 -19.93 17.27
CA LYS A 29 83.14 -19.96 18.56
C LYS A 29 81.88 -19.10 18.53
N ILE A 30 81.93 -17.92 17.91
CA ILE A 30 80.75 -17.04 17.72
C ILE A 30 79.72 -17.74 16.82
N GLY A 31 80.16 -18.37 15.72
CA GLY A 31 79.29 -19.15 14.84
C GLY A 31 78.63 -20.34 15.53
N LEU A 32 79.37 -21.07 16.39
CA LEU A 32 78.82 -22.17 17.19
C LEU A 32 77.79 -21.67 18.21
N VAL A 33 78.08 -20.56 18.91
CA VAL A 33 77.14 -19.96 19.88
C VAL A 33 75.87 -19.49 19.17
N LEU A 34 75.98 -18.84 18.01
CA LEU A 34 74.83 -18.47 17.19
C LEU A 34 74.02 -19.68 16.73
N ALA A 35 74.66 -20.77 16.31
CA ALA A 35 73.98 -21.99 15.91
C ALA A 35 73.22 -22.66 17.07
N VAL A 36 73.80 -22.69 18.27
CA VAL A 36 73.14 -23.22 19.48
C VAL A 36 71.96 -22.34 19.88
N VAL A 37 72.10 -21.01 19.82
CA VAL A 37 70.99 -20.08 20.09
C VAL A 37 69.86 -20.27 19.09
N LEU A 38 70.16 -20.45 17.79
CA LEU A 38 69.15 -20.73 16.76
C LEU A 38 68.44 -22.08 16.99
N LEU A 39 69.16 -23.12 17.42
CA LEU A 39 68.55 -24.41 17.77
C LEU A 39 67.68 -24.34 19.03
N MET A 40 68.07 -23.55 20.03
CA MET A 40 67.25 -23.31 21.23
C MET A 40 65.98 -22.51 20.89
N ILE A 41 66.09 -21.49 20.04
CA ILE A 41 64.93 -20.73 19.53
C ILE A 41 64.01 -21.65 18.72
N ALA A 42 64.57 -22.44 17.80
CA ALA A 42 63.79 -23.40 17.02
C ALA A 42 63.13 -24.47 17.90
N GLY A 43 63.82 -24.93 18.95
CA GLY A 43 63.27 -25.87 19.92
C GLY A 43 62.11 -25.28 20.73
N VAL A 44 62.23 -24.02 21.19
CA VAL A 44 61.14 -23.29 21.88
C VAL A 44 59.96 -23.04 20.93
N SER A 45 60.21 -22.57 19.71
CA SER A 45 59.14 -22.36 18.73
C SER A 45 58.46 -23.66 18.30
N TYR A 46 59.21 -24.75 18.18
CA TYR A 46 58.65 -26.07 17.91
C TYR A 46 57.84 -26.61 19.10
N TRP A 47 58.32 -26.38 20.33
CA TRP A 47 57.60 -26.71 21.55
C TRP A 47 56.27 -25.94 21.63
N ASP A 48 56.28 -24.62 21.46
CA ASP A 48 55.08 -23.78 21.47
C ASP A 48 54.09 -24.16 20.35
N TYR A 49 54.59 -24.53 19.16
CA TYR A 49 53.76 -25.03 18.06
C TYR A 49 53.04 -26.34 18.42
N THR A 50 53.70 -27.27 19.10
CA THR A 50 53.06 -28.53 19.52
C THR A 50 51.98 -28.32 20.57
N GLN A 51 52.01 -27.21 21.30
CA GLN A 51 51.04 -26.87 22.35
C GLN A 51 49.85 -26.03 21.86
N PHE A 52 49.90 -25.49 20.63
CA PHE A 52 48.83 -24.66 20.07
C PHE A 52 48.03 -25.45 19.03
N GLN A 53 47.07 -26.24 19.52
CA GLN A 53 46.17 -27.04 18.69
C GLN A 53 44.71 -26.65 18.92
N LEU A 54 43.86 -27.10 17.99
CA LEU A 54 42.41 -27.07 18.18
C LEU A 54 41.91 -28.50 18.32
N ASN A 55 40.93 -28.74 19.19
CA ASN A 55 40.27 -30.04 19.33
C ASN A 55 39.29 -30.34 18.18
N ALA A 56 38.89 -29.32 17.43
CA ALA A 56 38.12 -29.40 16.19
C ALA A 56 38.57 -28.30 15.23
N THR A 57 38.43 -28.55 13.93
CA THR A 57 38.73 -27.54 12.88
C THR A 57 37.47 -27.08 12.15
N GLU A 58 36.38 -27.83 12.29
CA GLU A 58 35.06 -27.57 11.71
C GLU A 58 33.99 -27.92 12.74
N VAL A 59 32.99 -27.05 12.92
CA VAL A 59 31.84 -27.26 13.81
C VAL A 59 30.56 -26.72 13.20
N THR A 60 29.43 -27.36 13.48
CA THR A 60 28.12 -26.96 12.98
C THR A 60 27.16 -26.66 14.13
N PHE A 61 26.43 -25.56 14.06
CA PHE A 61 25.39 -25.19 15.03
C PHE A 61 24.09 -24.78 14.36
N GLU A 62 23.00 -24.91 15.10
CA GLU A 62 21.68 -24.45 14.68
C GLU A 62 21.52 -22.94 14.92
N CYS A 63 20.92 -22.23 13.97
CA CYS A 63 20.56 -20.83 14.14
C CYS A 63 19.63 -20.62 15.34
N GLY A 64 19.73 -19.45 15.98
CA GLY A 64 18.90 -19.11 17.16
C GLY A 64 19.25 -19.86 18.45
N LYS A 65 20.22 -20.78 18.45
CA LYS A 65 20.76 -21.39 19.66
C LYS A 65 21.95 -20.59 20.19
N THR A 66 22.13 -20.63 21.50
CA THR A 66 23.31 -20.02 22.15
C THR A 66 24.57 -20.72 21.66
N LEU A 67 25.49 -19.95 21.07
CA LEU A 67 26.79 -20.44 20.64
C LEU A 67 27.71 -20.71 21.85
N PRO A 68 28.59 -21.71 21.77
CA PRO A 68 29.56 -22.00 22.83
C PRO A 68 30.63 -20.92 22.93
N ASP A 69 31.41 -20.93 24.02
CA ASP A 69 32.62 -20.14 24.11
C ASP A 69 33.68 -20.71 23.16
N PHE A 70 34.12 -19.93 22.18
CA PHE A 70 35.09 -20.40 21.20
C PHE A 70 36.49 -20.69 21.79
N THR A 71 36.77 -20.32 23.04
CA THR A 71 38.00 -20.71 23.74
C THR A 71 38.00 -22.17 24.20
N ASP A 72 36.84 -22.84 24.21
CA ASP A 72 36.70 -24.27 24.50
C ASP A 72 37.33 -25.14 23.40
N TYR A 73 37.53 -24.58 22.20
CA TYR A 73 38.15 -25.29 21.08
C TYR A 73 39.68 -25.25 21.09
N LEU A 74 40.30 -24.41 21.94
CA LEU A 74 41.76 -24.38 22.12
C LEU A 74 42.21 -25.58 22.95
N ASP A 75 42.94 -26.50 22.32
CA ASP A 75 43.61 -27.63 22.96
C ASP A 75 45.02 -27.20 23.39
N MET A 76 45.08 -26.49 24.50
CA MET A 76 46.30 -25.97 25.12
C MET A 76 46.12 -25.76 26.63
N ASP A 77 47.24 -25.53 27.32
CA ASP A 77 47.27 -25.15 28.74
C ASP A 77 46.28 -24.01 29.07
N PRO A 78 45.30 -24.21 29.97
CA PRO A 78 44.28 -23.21 30.32
C PRO A 78 44.85 -21.85 30.71
N ASP A 79 45.97 -21.83 31.46
CA ASP A 79 46.61 -20.60 31.93
C ASP A 79 47.17 -19.75 30.77
N ARG A 80 47.33 -20.35 29.59
CA ARG A 80 47.83 -19.69 28.39
C ARG A 80 46.73 -19.23 27.45
N LYS A 81 45.48 -19.69 27.63
CA LYS A 81 44.36 -19.32 26.73
C LYS A 81 44.11 -17.81 26.69
N GLU A 82 44.32 -17.12 27.82
CA GLU A 82 44.17 -15.65 27.91
C GLU A 82 45.17 -14.87 27.02
N THR A 83 46.26 -15.50 26.62
CA THR A 83 47.28 -14.88 25.75
C THR A 83 47.02 -15.11 24.26
N VAL A 84 46.01 -15.90 23.91
CA VAL A 84 45.59 -16.13 22.52
C VAL A 84 44.75 -14.95 22.06
N ILE A 85 45.13 -14.36 20.93
CA ILE A 85 44.31 -13.34 20.26
C ILE A 85 43.27 -14.08 19.43
N MET A 86 41.99 -13.88 19.75
CA MET A 86 40.87 -14.47 19.04
C MET A 86 40.13 -13.41 18.24
N ASP A 87 40.02 -13.63 16.94
CA ASP A 87 39.25 -12.80 16.01
C ASP A 87 38.10 -13.63 15.43
N VAL A 88 36.92 -13.44 16.01
CA VAL A 88 35.66 -14.05 15.55
C VAL A 88 35.05 -13.18 14.45
N ASP A 89 34.57 -13.80 13.37
CA ASP A 89 33.86 -13.11 12.29
C ASP A 89 32.78 -12.15 12.83
N SER A 90 32.79 -10.91 12.35
CA SER A 90 31.82 -9.88 12.72
C SER A 90 30.37 -10.29 12.51
N ALA A 91 30.07 -11.07 11.46
CA ALA A 91 28.72 -11.53 11.17
C ALA A 91 28.25 -12.61 12.16
N LEU A 92 29.16 -13.42 12.71
CA LEU A 92 28.88 -14.40 13.76
C LEU A 92 28.64 -13.74 15.13
N LYS A 93 29.16 -12.53 15.34
CA LYS A 93 28.90 -11.71 16.54
C LYS A 93 27.55 -11.00 16.54
N SER A 94 26.79 -11.08 15.45
CA SER A 94 25.44 -10.51 15.36
C SER A 94 24.53 -11.07 16.47
N THR A 95 23.50 -10.32 16.88
CA THR A 95 22.48 -10.84 17.80
C THR A 95 21.68 -11.98 17.18
N HIS A 96 21.60 -12.03 15.85
CA HIS A 96 20.95 -13.09 15.08
C HIS A 96 21.83 -13.39 13.85
N PRO A 97 22.89 -14.20 13.99
CA PRO A 97 23.70 -14.61 12.85
C PRO A 97 22.87 -15.56 11.97
N ARG A 98 22.93 -15.35 10.64
CA ARG A 98 22.18 -16.16 9.67
C ARG A 98 22.89 -17.49 9.40
N ALA A 99 22.21 -18.44 8.77
CA ALA A 99 22.85 -19.64 8.26
C ALA A 99 23.95 -19.28 7.24
N GLY A 100 25.11 -19.95 7.34
CA GLY A 100 26.31 -19.63 6.57
C GLY A 100 27.58 -20.17 7.19
N GLU A 101 28.71 -19.91 6.54
CA GLU A 101 30.04 -20.29 7.02
C GLU A 101 30.79 -19.08 7.58
N TYR A 102 31.45 -19.27 8.71
CA TYR A 102 32.15 -18.26 9.47
C TYR A 102 33.51 -18.76 9.92
N ALA A 103 34.42 -17.84 10.23
CA ALA A 103 35.74 -18.17 10.73
C ALA A 103 35.98 -17.58 12.13
N VAL A 104 36.61 -18.38 12.99
CA VAL A 104 37.26 -17.90 14.21
C VAL A 104 38.75 -18.09 14.05
N ASN A 105 39.48 -16.98 14.00
CA ASN A 105 40.93 -16.97 13.81
C ASN A 105 41.63 -16.81 15.17
N TYR A 106 42.55 -17.71 15.46
CA TYR A 106 43.36 -17.70 16.68
C TYR A 106 44.80 -17.38 16.34
N GLN A 107 45.43 -16.48 17.08
CA GLN A 107 46.83 -16.13 16.94
C GLN A 107 47.58 -16.26 18.27
N TYR A 108 48.68 -17.01 18.25
CA TYR A 108 49.52 -17.27 19.43
C TYR A 108 51.01 -17.37 19.03
N HIS A 109 51.87 -16.51 19.59
CA HIS A 109 53.31 -16.45 19.30
C HIS A 109 53.71 -16.55 17.80
N GLY A 110 52.92 -15.96 16.91
CA GLY A 110 53.17 -15.97 15.46
C GLY A 110 52.57 -17.16 14.70
N PHE A 111 51.96 -18.12 15.40
CA PHE A 111 51.17 -19.19 14.81
C PHE A 111 49.72 -18.77 14.66
N GLN A 112 49.06 -19.31 13.63
CA GLN A 112 47.66 -19.07 13.33
C GLN A 112 46.91 -20.39 13.16
N LYS A 113 45.69 -20.44 13.66
CA LYS A 113 44.73 -21.54 13.46
C LYS A 113 43.36 -20.92 13.20
N THR A 114 42.55 -21.62 12.41
CA THR A 114 41.18 -21.21 12.11
C THR A 114 40.24 -22.34 12.45
N LEU A 115 39.19 -22.03 13.20
CA LEU A 115 38.00 -22.86 13.36
C LEU A 115 36.96 -22.39 12.36
N LEU A 116 36.52 -23.29 11.48
CA LEU A 116 35.39 -23.05 10.59
C LEU A 116 34.09 -23.36 11.33
N VAL A 117 33.18 -22.40 11.37
CA VAL A 117 31.89 -22.50 12.05
C VAL A 117 30.79 -22.42 11.00
N THR A 118 29.97 -23.45 10.90
CA THR A 118 28.82 -23.48 9.99
C THR A 118 27.54 -23.32 10.79
N LEU A 119 26.77 -22.28 10.52
CA LEU A 119 25.41 -22.15 11.01
C LEU A 119 24.45 -22.73 9.98
N VAL A 120 23.58 -23.63 10.42
CA VAL A 120 22.51 -24.20 9.61
C VAL A 120 21.15 -23.76 10.14
N ASP A 121 20.18 -23.72 9.25
CA ASP A 121 18.77 -23.58 9.59
C ASP A 121 18.05 -24.84 9.10
N SER A 122 17.66 -25.68 10.06
CA SER A 122 16.97 -26.95 9.84
C SER A 122 15.55 -26.92 10.40
N THR A 123 15.12 -25.76 10.89
CA THR A 123 13.80 -25.57 11.47
C THR A 123 12.85 -24.95 10.45
N ALA A 124 11.58 -25.36 10.50
CA ALA A 124 10.56 -24.71 9.69
C ALA A 124 10.24 -23.31 10.24
N PRO A 125 9.81 -22.38 9.37
CA PRO A 125 9.30 -21.09 9.79
C PRO A 125 8.16 -21.23 10.80
N GLU A 126 8.15 -20.38 11.83
CA GLU A 126 7.06 -20.32 12.81
C GLU A 126 6.00 -19.34 12.33
N VAL A 127 4.79 -19.84 12.05
CA VAL A 127 3.66 -19.05 11.54
C VAL A 127 2.64 -18.84 12.65
N THR A 128 2.24 -17.59 12.88
CA THR A 128 1.20 -17.21 13.85
C THR A 128 0.08 -16.46 13.14
N ILE A 129 -1.17 -16.89 13.35
CA ILE A 129 -2.35 -16.14 12.90
C ILE A 129 -2.58 -14.99 13.89
N VAL A 130 -2.56 -13.75 13.38
CA VAL A 130 -2.77 -12.53 14.17
C VAL A 130 -4.25 -12.26 14.35
N GLU A 131 -5.02 -12.40 13.27
CA GLU A 131 -6.46 -12.22 13.25
C GLU A 131 -7.11 -13.08 12.16
N GLU A 132 -8.36 -13.50 12.37
CA GLU A 132 -9.11 -14.25 11.37
C GLU A 132 -9.72 -13.27 10.34
N PRO A 133 -9.47 -13.46 9.03
CA PRO A 133 -10.02 -12.60 8.00
C PRO A 133 -11.55 -12.66 7.91
N VAL A 134 -12.15 -11.48 7.83
CA VAL A 134 -13.56 -11.28 7.53
C VAL A 134 -13.65 -10.37 6.30
N ILE A 135 -14.15 -10.89 5.19
CA ILE A 135 -14.24 -10.19 3.89
C ILE A 135 -15.66 -10.26 3.34
N LEU A 136 -16.00 -9.40 2.37
CA LEU A 136 -17.26 -9.49 1.63
C LEU A 136 -17.14 -10.45 0.44
N GLU A 137 -18.27 -10.93 -0.07
CA GLU A 137 -18.32 -11.69 -1.33
C GLU A 137 -17.58 -10.95 -2.46
N ASN A 138 -16.80 -11.69 -3.23
CA ASN A 138 -15.96 -11.25 -4.36
C ASN A 138 -14.74 -10.38 -3.99
N GLU A 139 -14.47 -10.13 -2.70
CA GLU A 139 -13.23 -9.44 -2.29
C GLU A 139 -12.01 -10.37 -2.38
N SER A 140 -10.86 -9.80 -2.73
CA SER A 140 -9.58 -10.50 -2.72
C SER A 140 -8.99 -10.55 -1.29
N LEU A 141 -8.37 -11.68 -0.94
CA LEU A 141 -7.70 -11.86 0.35
C LEU A 141 -6.17 -11.68 0.21
N ASP A 142 -5.59 -10.84 1.07
CA ASP A 142 -4.15 -10.65 1.19
C ASP A 142 -3.67 -11.28 2.52
N VAL A 143 -3.22 -12.53 2.44
CA VAL A 143 -2.94 -13.40 3.60
C VAL A 143 -1.83 -12.85 4.49
N GLU A 144 -0.84 -12.15 3.93
CA GLU A 144 0.29 -11.61 4.69
C GLU A 144 -0.14 -10.57 5.74
N LYS A 145 -1.35 -10.01 5.63
CA LYS A 145 -1.90 -9.11 6.67
C LYS A 145 -2.39 -9.85 7.91
N TYR A 146 -2.71 -11.13 7.79
CA TYR A 146 -3.37 -11.92 8.82
C TYR A 146 -2.42 -12.86 9.57
N ILE A 147 -1.18 -12.97 9.11
CA ILE A 147 -0.17 -13.85 9.70
C ILE A 147 1.12 -13.09 10.02
N THR A 148 1.88 -13.62 10.96
CA THR A 148 3.30 -13.29 11.13
C THR A 148 4.14 -14.56 10.96
N VAL A 149 5.32 -14.39 10.38
CA VAL A 149 6.28 -15.47 10.17
C VAL A 149 7.58 -15.09 10.87
N ALA A 150 8.10 -15.99 11.70
CA ALA A 150 9.41 -15.89 12.32
C ALA A 150 10.32 -16.99 11.78
N ASP A 151 11.46 -16.60 11.20
CA ASP A 151 12.44 -17.54 10.65
C ASP A 151 13.86 -16.95 10.64
N TYR A 152 14.88 -17.80 10.60
CA TYR A 152 16.30 -17.39 10.51
C TYR A 152 16.83 -17.32 9.08
N SER A 153 15.98 -17.63 8.10
CA SER A 153 16.28 -17.58 6.69
C SER A 153 15.20 -16.82 5.92
N ASP A 154 15.45 -16.64 4.62
CA ASP A 154 14.45 -16.02 3.75
C ASP A 154 13.42 -17.10 3.38
N TYR A 155 12.14 -16.72 3.29
CA TYR A 155 11.03 -17.63 3.07
C TYR A 155 10.05 -17.12 2.00
N GLU A 156 9.22 -18.02 1.50
CA GLU A 156 8.10 -17.76 0.60
C GLU A 156 6.80 -18.21 1.27
N VAL A 157 5.73 -17.43 1.06
CA VAL A 157 4.38 -17.75 1.51
C VAL A 157 3.54 -18.10 0.29
N ASP A 158 2.93 -19.28 0.32
CA ASP A 158 1.96 -19.75 -0.66
C ASP A 158 0.61 -19.96 0.03
N PHE A 159 -0.47 -19.69 -0.68
CA PHE A 159 -1.82 -19.82 -0.16
C PHE A 159 -2.70 -20.61 -1.12
N ASP A 160 -3.08 -21.81 -0.70
CA ASP A 160 -4.04 -22.64 -1.42
C ASP A 160 -5.47 -22.24 -1.01
N ASP A 161 -6.10 -21.49 -1.91
CA ASP A 161 -7.49 -21.04 -1.82
C ASP A 161 -8.47 -21.93 -2.62
N SER A 162 -8.03 -23.09 -3.10
CA SER A 162 -8.82 -23.91 -4.04
C SER A 162 -10.18 -24.39 -3.50
N GLN A 163 -10.34 -24.44 -2.18
CA GLN A 163 -11.59 -24.82 -1.51
C GLN A 163 -12.48 -23.62 -1.15
N ILE A 164 -12.02 -22.39 -1.41
CA ILE A 164 -12.72 -21.17 -1.05
C ILE A 164 -13.58 -20.72 -2.21
N ILE A 165 -14.86 -20.46 -1.94
CA ILE A 165 -15.82 -19.95 -2.93
C ILE A 165 -16.09 -18.48 -2.61
N TYR A 166 -15.28 -17.58 -3.17
CA TYR A 166 -15.30 -16.15 -2.83
C TYR A 166 -16.64 -15.44 -3.08
N ASN A 167 -17.48 -15.96 -3.97
CA ASN A 167 -18.77 -15.36 -4.32
C ASN A 167 -19.96 -15.88 -3.49
N THR A 168 -19.69 -16.65 -2.43
CA THR A 168 -20.72 -17.25 -1.59
C THR A 168 -20.40 -16.99 -0.13
N ALA A 169 -21.29 -16.30 0.58
CA ALA A 169 -21.16 -16.09 2.01
C ALA A 169 -21.08 -17.42 2.79
N GLY A 170 -20.17 -17.50 3.74
CA GLY A 170 -19.92 -18.71 4.49
C GLY A 170 -18.61 -18.67 5.28
N THR A 171 -18.26 -19.80 5.86
CA THR A 171 -16.96 -20.01 6.52
C THR A 171 -16.18 -21.02 5.71
N TYR A 172 -14.94 -20.66 5.38
CA TYR A 172 -14.01 -21.46 4.61
C TYR A 172 -12.70 -21.61 5.38
N SER A 173 -11.82 -22.46 4.87
CA SER A 173 -10.45 -22.61 5.37
C SER A 173 -9.53 -22.70 4.15
N GLY A 174 -8.48 -21.89 4.12
CA GLY A 174 -7.41 -21.98 3.13
C GLY A 174 -6.12 -22.49 3.79
N LEU A 175 -5.23 -23.10 3.00
CA LEU A 175 -3.98 -23.64 3.51
C LEU A 175 -2.83 -22.66 3.22
N VAL A 176 -2.27 -22.07 4.26
CA VAL A 176 -1.06 -21.25 4.18
C VAL A 176 0.15 -22.18 4.28
N THR A 177 1.00 -22.18 3.26
CA THR A 177 2.26 -22.91 3.22
C THR A 177 3.40 -21.91 3.28
N VAL A 178 4.20 -21.96 4.34
CA VAL A 178 5.40 -21.13 4.45
C VAL A 178 6.62 -22.01 4.34
N LYS A 179 7.44 -21.74 3.32
CA LYS A 179 8.62 -22.53 3.00
C LYS A 179 9.86 -21.66 2.97
N ASP A 180 10.89 -22.09 3.68
CA ASP A 180 12.15 -21.40 3.74
C ASP A 180 13.07 -21.75 2.55
N ARG A 181 14.18 -21.01 2.41
CA ARG A 181 15.18 -21.25 1.34
C ARG A 181 15.93 -22.58 1.45
N TYR A 182 15.86 -23.26 2.59
CA TYR A 182 16.49 -24.55 2.85
C TYR A 182 15.54 -25.73 2.65
N GLY A 183 14.26 -25.45 2.41
CA GLY A 183 13.20 -26.41 2.16
C GLY A 183 12.42 -26.84 3.40
N ASN A 184 12.67 -26.23 4.57
CA ASN A 184 11.85 -26.44 5.75
C ASN A 184 10.51 -25.74 5.56
N GLN A 185 9.42 -26.36 6.01
CA GLN A 185 8.07 -25.94 5.68
C GLN A 185 7.12 -26.05 6.88
N CYS A 186 6.23 -25.08 7.01
CA CYS A 186 5.11 -25.08 7.94
C CYS A 186 3.79 -24.83 7.19
N ASP A 187 2.79 -25.64 7.49
CA ASP A 187 1.46 -25.53 6.91
C ASP A 187 0.46 -25.15 8.01
N VAL A 188 -0.35 -24.11 7.76
CA VAL A 188 -1.35 -23.61 8.70
C VAL A 188 -2.69 -23.43 7.99
N GLU A 189 -3.76 -23.98 8.57
CA GLU A 189 -5.13 -23.72 8.12
C GLU A 189 -5.58 -22.34 8.62
N LEU A 190 -5.89 -21.44 7.69
CA LEU A 190 -6.42 -20.11 7.95
C LEU A 190 -7.95 -20.11 7.79
N PRO A 191 -8.72 -20.04 8.88
CA PRO A 191 -10.17 -19.89 8.79
C PRO A 191 -10.53 -18.50 8.25
N ILE A 192 -11.50 -18.45 7.33
CA ILE A 192 -11.94 -17.23 6.66
C ILE A 192 -13.45 -17.14 6.73
N VAL A 193 -13.97 -15.97 7.08
CA VAL A 193 -15.41 -15.67 7.05
C VAL A 193 -15.72 -14.75 5.89
N ILE A 194 -16.56 -15.23 4.96
CA ILE A 194 -17.09 -14.44 3.86
C ILE A 194 -18.50 -14.00 4.22
N GLN A 195 -18.72 -12.69 4.27
CA GLN A 195 -20.01 -12.07 4.52
C GLN A 195 -20.73 -11.73 3.22
N PRO A 196 -22.07 -11.72 3.18
CA PRO A 196 -22.81 -11.37 1.98
C PRO A 196 -22.51 -9.94 1.55
N LEU A 197 -22.27 -9.74 0.26
CA LEU A 197 -22.19 -8.39 -0.30
C LEU A 197 -23.61 -7.84 -0.46
N GLU A 198 -23.94 -6.77 0.25
CA GLU A 198 -25.23 -6.10 0.16
C GLU A 198 -25.16 -4.98 -0.87
N LEU A 199 -26.13 -4.97 -1.79
CA LEU A 199 -26.33 -3.87 -2.73
C LEU A 199 -27.83 -3.77 -2.98
N ASN A 200 -28.43 -2.65 -2.60
CA ASN A 200 -29.87 -2.47 -2.61
C ASN A 200 -30.24 -1.12 -3.23
N LEU A 201 -31.37 -1.11 -3.95
CA LEU A 201 -32.01 0.09 -4.47
C LEU A 201 -33.17 0.50 -3.57
N ALA A 202 -33.34 1.80 -3.34
CA ALA A 202 -34.53 2.33 -2.68
C ALA A 202 -35.80 2.15 -3.53
N SER A 203 -35.67 2.19 -4.86
CA SER A 203 -36.73 1.92 -5.83
C SER A 203 -36.15 1.26 -7.09
N THR A 204 -36.87 0.28 -7.64
CA THR A 204 -36.54 -0.38 -8.91
C THR A 204 -37.14 0.32 -10.12
N THR A 205 -37.90 1.40 -9.91
CA THR A 205 -38.46 2.21 -10.99
C THR A 205 -38.33 3.70 -10.70
N LEU A 206 -38.14 4.50 -11.74
CA LEU A 206 -38.11 5.96 -11.66
C LEU A 206 -38.86 6.55 -12.87
N THR A 207 -39.78 7.47 -12.60
CA THR A 207 -40.48 8.19 -13.67
C THR A 207 -40.05 9.64 -13.64
N LEU A 208 -39.61 10.16 -14.78
CA LEU A 208 -39.23 11.56 -14.98
C LEU A 208 -40.09 12.16 -16.09
N ASP A 209 -40.30 13.46 -16.04
CA ASP A 209 -40.75 14.22 -17.20
C ASP A 209 -39.54 14.65 -18.03
N GLN A 210 -39.76 15.02 -19.30
CA GLN A 210 -38.70 15.52 -20.17
C GLN A 210 -37.95 16.70 -19.52
N SER A 211 -36.62 16.66 -19.55
CA SER A 211 -35.70 17.58 -18.82
C SER A 211 -35.74 17.47 -17.29
N GLY A 212 -36.46 16.49 -16.74
CA GLY A 212 -36.51 16.20 -15.31
C GLY A 212 -35.21 15.58 -14.80
N THR A 213 -35.02 15.68 -13.49
CA THR A 213 -33.88 15.08 -12.79
C THR A 213 -34.39 14.20 -11.66
N GLY A 214 -33.66 13.14 -11.35
CA GLY A 214 -33.90 12.27 -10.22
C GLY A 214 -32.61 11.88 -9.53
N LYS A 215 -32.71 11.06 -8.49
CA LYS A 215 -31.58 10.45 -7.82
C LYS A 215 -31.85 8.97 -7.63
N LEU A 216 -30.86 8.16 -7.96
CA LEU A 216 -30.87 6.73 -7.67
C LEU A 216 -30.22 6.52 -6.30
N GLU A 217 -31.03 6.20 -5.30
CA GLU A 217 -30.55 5.90 -3.96
C GLU A 217 -30.15 4.42 -3.86
N VAL A 218 -28.86 4.20 -3.65
CA VAL A 218 -28.23 2.88 -3.49
C VAL A 218 -27.64 2.79 -2.08
N SER A 219 -27.80 1.64 -1.43
CA SER A 219 -27.11 1.30 -0.19
C SER A 219 -26.29 0.01 -0.35
N THR A 220 -25.10 0.00 0.25
CA THR A 220 -24.18 -1.16 0.24
C THR A 220 -23.39 -1.20 1.54
N ASN A 221 -22.93 -2.39 1.92
CA ASN A 221 -21.97 -2.60 3.02
C ASN A 221 -20.50 -2.59 2.54
N SER A 222 -20.25 -2.46 1.23
CA SER A 222 -18.89 -2.37 0.68
C SER A 222 -18.30 -0.96 0.85
N HIS A 223 -16.96 -0.91 0.93
CA HIS A 223 -16.18 0.32 0.91
C HIS A 223 -15.73 0.74 -0.51
N GLU A 224 -15.99 -0.10 -1.51
CA GLU A 224 -15.72 0.20 -2.91
C GLU A 224 -16.71 1.23 -3.48
N ALA A 225 -16.32 1.88 -4.58
CA ALA A 225 -17.20 2.82 -5.27
C ALA A 225 -18.28 2.07 -6.06
N VAL A 226 -19.52 2.56 -5.98
CA VAL A 226 -20.61 2.06 -6.83
C VAL A 226 -20.46 2.65 -8.23
N HIS A 227 -20.47 1.79 -9.24
CA HIS A 227 -20.41 2.15 -10.65
C HIS A 227 -21.81 2.16 -11.25
N PHE A 228 -22.18 3.26 -11.90
CA PHE A 228 -23.48 3.41 -12.54
C PHE A 228 -23.36 3.36 -14.06
N HIS A 229 -24.33 2.75 -14.72
CA HIS A 229 -24.41 2.66 -16.18
C HIS A 229 -25.85 2.88 -16.66
N SER A 230 -26.03 3.56 -17.80
CA SER A 230 -27.32 3.68 -18.48
C SER A 230 -27.33 2.85 -19.76
N SER A 231 -28.35 2.00 -19.92
CA SER A 231 -28.53 1.22 -21.15
C SER A 231 -28.85 2.08 -22.37
N ASN A 232 -29.28 3.33 -22.17
CA ASN A 232 -29.53 4.29 -23.23
C ASN A 232 -29.33 5.74 -22.78
N GLU A 233 -28.12 6.27 -23.00
CA GLU A 233 -27.75 7.67 -22.69
C GLU A 233 -28.52 8.73 -23.49
N GLN A 234 -29.18 8.34 -24.60
CA GLN A 234 -30.05 9.27 -25.34
C GLN A 234 -31.41 9.48 -24.66
N VAL A 235 -31.78 8.61 -23.72
CA VAL A 235 -33.01 8.72 -22.93
C VAL A 235 -32.68 9.24 -21.53
N VAL A 236 -31.70 8.65 -20.85
CA VAL A 236 -31.32 9.04 -19.50
C VAL A 236 -29.82 8.89 -19.28
N THR A 237 -29.20 9.85 -18.59
CA THR A 237 -27.81 9.76 -18.12
C THR A 237 -27.77 9.66 -16.60
N VAL A 238 -26.72 9.03 -16.08
CA VAL A 238 -26.45 8.92 -14.64
C VAL A 238 -24.99 9.27 -14.38
N ASP A 239 -24.72 10.01 -13.30
CA ASP A 239 -23.34 10.31 -12.87
C ASP A 239 -22.83 9.34 -11.79
N SER A 240 -21.57 9.48 -11.40
CA SER A 240 -20.94 8.64 -10.37
C SER A 240 -21.52 8.82 -8.96
N SER A 241 -22.38 9.81 -8.74
CA SER A 241 -23.10 10.04 -7.48
C SER A 241 -24.57 9.57 -7.54
N GLY A 242 -24.96 8.91 -8.63
CA GLY A 242 -26.33 8.42 -8.84
C GLY A 242 -27.33 9.50 -9.21
N ASN A 243 -26.88 10.70 -9.63
CA ASN A 243 -27.80 11.72 -10.11
C ASN A 243 -28.24 11.39 -11.54
N VAL A 244 -29.55 11.38 -11.76
CA VAL A 244 -30.18 10.95 -13.01
C VAL A 244 -30.75 12.16 -13.74
N VAL A 245 -30.45 12.29 -15.04
CA VAL A 245 -30.94 13.39 -15.88
C VAL A 245 -31.64 12.83 -17.11
N ALA A 246 -32.89 13.26 -17.34
CA ALA A 246 -33.65 12.93 -18.53
C ALA A 246 -33.12 13.71 -19.75
N VAL A 247 -32.75 12.98 -20.80
CA VAL A 247 -32.23 13.52 -22.07
C VAL A 247 -33.31 13.49 -23.15
N GLY A 248 -34.05 12.38 -23.25
CA GLY A 248 -35.05 12.15 -24.27
C GLY A 248 -36.21 11.29 -23.76
N THR A 249 -37.35 11.37 -24.43
CA THR A 249 -38.53 10.55 -24.09
C THR A 249 -38.28 9.08 -24.40
N GLY A 250 -38.74 8.18 -23.55
CA GLY A 250 -38.58 6.74 -23.75
C GLY A 250 -38.31 6.00 -22.44
N SER A 251 -37.77 4.79 -22.55
CA SER A 251 -37.37 3.97 -21.42
C SER A 251 -35.91 3.58 -21.52
N ALA A 252 -35.24 3.54 -20.39
CA ALA A 252 -33.86 3.11 -20.22
C ALA A 252 -33.72 2.42 -18.86
N THR A 253 -32.74 1.55 -18.72
CA THR A 253 -32.43 0.90 -17.44
C THR A 253 -31.12 1.47 -16.95
N ILE A 254 -31.10 1.93 -15.71
CA ILE A 254 -29.87 2.32 -15.03
C ILE A 254 -29.45 1.15 -14.14
N SER A 255 -28.23 0.65 -14.32
CA SER A 255 -27.62 -0.31 -13.41
C SER A 255 -26.63 0.35 -12.47
N ALA A 256 -26.53 -0.22 -11.26
CA ALA A 256 -25.54 0.10 -10.24
C ALA A 256 -24.81 -1.18 -9.86
N GLU A 257 -23.48 -1.14 -9.86
CA GLU A 257 -22.61 -2.29 -9.62
C GLU A 257 -21.56 -1.97 -8.56
N VAL A 258 -21.30 -2.91 -7.66
CA VAL A 258 -20.15 -2.87 -6.73
C VAL A 258 -19.73 -4.31 -6.44
N GLY A 259 -18.42 -4.59 -6.37
CA GLY A 259 -17.89 -5.91 -6.04
C GLY A 259 -18.51 -7.07 -6.85
N GLY A 260 -18.80 -6.87 -8.14
CA GLY A 260 -19.42 -7.87 -9.01
C GLY A 260 -20.91 -8.15 -8.77
N LYS A 261 -21.57 -7.42 -7.86
CA LYS A 261 -23.02 -7.46 -7.65
C LYS A 261 -23.67 -6.29 -8.37
N GLU A 262 -24.76 -6.56 -9.10
CA GLU A 262 -25.48 -5.56 -9.90
C GLU A 262 -26.95 -5.48 -9.47
N VAL A 263 -27.49 -4.27 -9.44
CA VAL A 263 -28.92 -3.96 -9.28
C VAL A 263 -29.37 -2.98 -10.36
N ALA A 264 -30.62 -3.07 -10.79
CA ALA A 264 -31.14 -2.29 -11.91
C ALA A 264 -32.43 -1.53 -11.55
N CYS A 265 -32.57 -0.34 -12.12
CA CYS A 265 -33.73 0.52 -12.01
C CYS A 265 -34.25 0.91 -13.40
N ASP A 266 -35.52 0.64 -13.65
CA ASP A 266 -36.19 0.99 -14.90
C ASP A 266 -36.65 2.45 -14.86
N VAL A 267 -36.10 3.25 -15.77
CA VAL A 267 -36.41 4.68 -15.90
C VAL A 267 -37.33 4.90 -17.08
N THR A 268 -38.44 5.61 -16.86
CA THR A 268 -39.33 6.07 -17.93
C THR A 268 -39.36 7.60 -17.95
N VAL A 269 -39.07 8.17 -19.12
CA VAL A 269 -39.14 9.61 -19.36
C VAL A 269 -40.38 9.93 -20.18
N ASN A 270 -41.35 10.58 -19.55
CA ASN A 270 -42.58 11.00 -20.21
C ASN A 270 -42.33 12.23 -21.08
N ALA A 271 -43.05 12.30 -22.21
CA ALA A 271 -43.12 13.53 -22.98
C ALA A 271 -43.72 14.63 -22.11
N SER A 272 -43.16 15.84 -22.17
CA SER A 272 -43.79 16.99 -21.53
C SER A 272 -45.23 17.08 -22.03
N GLN A 273 -46.17 17.01 -21.09
CA GLN A 273 -47.57 17.25 -21.41
C GLN A 273 -47.62 18.63 -22.09
N PRO A 274 -48.15 18.76 -23.33
CA PRO A 274 -48.19 20.05 -24.00
C PRO A 274 -48.88 21.00 -23.04
N ALA A 275 -48.21 22.11 -22.71
CA ALA A 275 -48.76 23.15 -21.86
C ALA A 275 -50.18 23.37 -22.35
N GLN A 276 -51.18 22.98 -21.55
CA GLN A 276 -52.55 23.31 -21.88
C GLN A 276 -52.53 24.82 -21.98
N THR A 277 -52.63 25.35 -23.20
CA THR A 277 -52.95 26.74 -23.44
C THR A 277 -54.32 26.92 -22.84
N GLN A 278 -54.35 27.17 -21.54
CA GLN A 278 -55.45 27.80 -20.87
C GLN A 278 -55.71 29.04 -21.73
N PRO A 279 -56.90 29.18 -22.36
CA PRO A 279 -57.16 30.34 -23.18
C PRO A 279 -56.85 31.55 -22.31
N SER A 280 -55.80 32.29 -22.69
CA SER A 280 -55.47 33.56 -22.07
C SER A 280 -56.66 34.45 -22.36
N VAL A 281 -57.57 34.54 -21.39
CA VAL A 281 -58.62 35.55 -21.42
C VAL A 281 -57.86 36.85 -21.24
N ASP A 282 -57.62 37.51 -22.37
CA ASP A 282 -57.02 38.83 -22.45
C ASP A 282 -57.92 39.79 -21.67
N HIS A 283 -57.53 40.07 -20.44
CA HIS A 283 -58.18 41.05 -19.59
C HIS A 283 -57.63 42.44 -19.97
N SER A 284 -57.86 42.87 -21.22
CA SER A 284 -57.57 44.23 -21.69
C SER A 284 -58.55 44.75 -22.74
N THR A 285 -59.85 44.58 -22.46
CA THR A 285 -60.86 45.60 -22.79
C THR A 285 -61.92 45.59 -21.70
N LEU A 286 -61.98 46.66 -20.89
CA LEU A 286 -63.18 46.98 -20.12
C LEU A 286 -64.33 47.14 -21.12
N ASP A 287 -65.12 46.08 -21.32
CA ASP A 287 -66.43 46.17 -21.96
C ASP A 287 -67.31 47.03 -21.06
N VAL A 288 -67.46 48.30 -21.45
CA VAL A 288 -68.37 49.21 -20.80
C VAL A 288 -69.77 48.98 -21.35
N SER A 289 -70.36 47.84 -20.98
CA SER A 289 -71.74 47.48 -21.27
C SER A 289 -72.74 48.06 -20.25
N TYR A 290 -72.37 49.07 -19.45
CA TYR A 290 -73.35 49.76 -18.62
C TYR A 290 -74.28 50.63 -19.49
N THR A 291 -75.58 50.51 -19.23
CA THR A 291 -76.62 51.23 -19.96
C THR A 291 -76.63 52.71 -19.58
N VAL A 292 -76.42 53.56 -20.58
CA VAL A 292 -76.71 55.00 -20.52
C VAL A 292 -77.96 55.31 -21.35
N TYR A 293 -78.43 56.56 -21.30
CA TYR A 293 -79.64 56.96 -21.99
C TYR A 293 -79.40 58.20 -22.85
N LYS A 294 -79.90 58.19 -24.08
CA LYS A 294 -79.90 59.37 -24.97
C LYS A 294 -81.31 59.89 -25.22
N THR A 295 -81.39 61.14 -25.66
CA THR A 295 -82.63 61.70 -26.21
C THR A 295 -82.67 61.46 -27.72
N LYS A 296 -83.85 61.60 -28.35
CA LYS A 296 -83.99 61.32 -29.79
C LYS A 296 -83.16 62.25 -30.69
N THR A 297 -82.85 63.47 -30.23
CA THR A 297 -82.24 64.53 -31.05
C THR A 297 -81.08 65.24 -30.34
N GLY A 298 -80.60 64.74 -29.20
CA GLY A 298 -79.58 65.40 -28.41
C GLY A 298 -78.23 64.70 -28.49
N ASP A 299 -77.15 65.48 -28.50
CA ASP A 299 -75.78 65.00 -28.73
C ASP A 299 -75.09 64.48 -27.45
N CYS A 300 -75.88 64.16 -26.41
CA CYS A 300 -75.36 63.71 -25.12
C CYS A 300 -76.00 62.40 -24.66
N TYR A 301 -75.23 61.62 -23.91
CA TYR A 301 -75.77 60.52 -23.10
C TYR A 301 -75.89 60.92 -21.63
N HIS A 302 -76.77 60.23 -20.91
CA HIS A 302 -77.29 60.62 -19.60
C HIS A 302 -77.47 59.41 -18.67
N ARG A 303 -77.52 59.63 -17.34
CA ARG A 303 -78.02 58.64 -16.36
C ARG A 303 -79.54 58.52 -16.45
N ALA A 304 -80.09 57.38 -16.03
CA ALA A 304 -81.52 57.05 -16.12
C ALA A 304 -82.49 58.14 -15.63
N ASN A 305 -82.09 58.92 -14.61
CA ASN A 305 -82.94 59.88 -13.92
C ASN A 305 -82.63 61.35 -14.30
N CYS A 306 -81.92 61.59 -15.41
CA CYS A 306 -81.58 62.94 -15.83
C CYS A 306 -82.83 63.75 -16.25
N ARG A 307 -82.91 65.01 -15.81
CA ARG A 307 -84.03 65.92 -16.13
C ARG A 307 -84.25 66.14 -17.64
N TYR A 308 -83.24 65.93 -18.47
CA TYR A 308 -83.34 66.08 -19.94
C TYR A 308 -84.00 64.90 -20.63
N LEU A 309 -84.14 63.75 -19.96
CA LEU A 309 -84.80 62.55 -20.49
C LEU A 309 -86.33 62.57 -20.36
N ARG A 310 -86.92 63.66 -19.84
CA ARG A 310 -88.37 63.78 -19.60
C ARG A 310 -89.23 63.61 -20.85
N LYS A 311 -88.74 64.02 -22.02
CA LYS A 311 -89.48 63.94 -23.30
C LYS A 311 -89.13 62.69 -24.12
N SER A 312 -87.92 62.16 -23.96
CA SER A 312 -87.46 60.95 -24.67
C SER A 312 -86.32 60.30 -23.90
N LYS A 313 -86.39 58.97 -23.72
CA LYS A 313 -85.40 58.17 -22.99
C LYS A 313 -85.15 56.88 -23.76
N ILE A 314 -84.01 56.81 -24.45
CA ILE A 314 -83.59 55.65 -25.25
C ILE A 314 -82.36 55.05 -24.59
N ALA A 315 -82.45 53.80 -24.16
CA ALA A 315 -81.34 53.06 -23.57
C ALA A 315 -80.32 52.68 -24.66
N ILE A 316 -79.03 52.83 -24.34
CA ILE A 316 -77.90 52.50 -25.23
C ILE A 316 -76.70 52.12 -24.34
N SER A 317 -75.78 51.28 -24.83
CA SER A 317 -74.54 51.01 -24.07
C SER A 317 -73.64 52.25 -24.09
N LEU A 318 -72.81 52.45 -23.06
CA LEU A 318 -71.83 53.55 -23.09
C LEU A 318 -70.94 53.44 -24.32
N SER A 319 -70.45 52.24 -24.62
CA SER A 319 -69.59 51.98 -25.78
C SER A 319 -70.23 52.45 -27.09
N GLN A 320 -71.51 52.18 -27.29
CA GLN A 320 -72.23 52.64 -28.48
C GLN A 320 -72.52 54.14 -28.44
N ALA A 321 -72.81 54.72 -27.26
CA ALA A 321 -72.95 56.17 -27.15
C ALA A 321 -71.65 56.91 -27.51
N GLN A 322 -70.49 56.39 -27.09
CA GLN A 322 -69.19 56.93 -27.42
C GLN A 322 -68.84 56.74 -28.90
N SER A 323 -69.15 55.59 -29.49
CA SER A 323 -68.91 55.36 -30.93
C SER A 323 -69.80 56.22 -31.83
N GLU A 324 -71.01 56.55 -31.36
CA GLU A 324 -71.88 57.53 -32.01
C GLU A 324 -71.43 59.00 -31.80
N GLY A 325 -70.35 59.24 -31.05
CA GLY A 325 -69.79 60.57 -30.80
C GLY A 325 -70.59 61.40 -29.78
N LEU A 326 -71.47 60.77 -28.99
CA LEU A 326 -72.23 61.45 -27.94
C LEU A 326 -71.31 61.78 -26.76
N ARG A 327 -71.44 62.99 -26.23
CA ARG A 327 -70.66 63.44 -25.07
C ARG A 327 -71.41 63.20 -23.75
N PRO A 328 -70.72 63.05 -22.61
CA PRO A 328 -71.39 62.93 -21.32
C PRO A 328 -72.16 64.22 -20.99
N CYS A 329 -73.38 64.07 -20.48
CA CYS A 329 -74.17 65.21 -20.03
C CYS A 329 -73.54 65.86 -18.78
N SER A 330 -73.18 67.13 -18.90
CA SER A 330 -72.58 67.92 -17.81
C SER A 330 -73.46 68.07 -16.56
N VAL A 331 -74.78 67.83 -16.68
CA VAL A 331 -75.71 67.98 -15.55
C VAL A 331 -75.85 66.71 -14.72
N CYS A 332 -75.75 65.53 -15.33
CA CYS A 332 -75.87 64.26 -14.59
C CYS A 332 -74.58 63.46 -14.46
N ASN A 333 -73.48 63.94 -15.06
CA ASN A 333 -72.15 63.35 -15.09
C ASN A 333 -72.17 61.80 -15.08
N PRO A 334 -72.72 61.22 -16.17
CA PRO A 334 -73.00 59.79 -16.28
C PRO A 334 -71.77 58.90 -16.22
#